data_AF-A0A7S0G080-F1
#
_entry.id   AF-A0A7S0G080-F1
#
_cell.length_a   1.000
_cell.length_b   1.000
_cell.length_c   1.000
_cell.angle_alpha   90.00
_cell.angle_beta   90.00
_cell.angle_gamma   90.00
#
_symmetry.space_group_name_H-M   'P 1'
#
loop_
_entity.id
_entity.type
_entity.pdbx_description
1 polymer ?
#
loop_
_entity_poly.entity_id
_entity_poly.type
_entity_poly.pdbx_seq_one_letter_code
_entity_poly.pdbx_strand_id
1 'polypeptide(L)'
;LGVRNPFRISWDEVFQVPLIANVGLASWESVFLGSKGGNFRWPCAEGPQTNLRAIDYTECKGIENGTIDARGVSLWDYDHNFGTSVTGVARLSSSEWPTDLRNLIAVSDYTRSWIKLIEVTTSGIRGSPIDLLSEVQGPVQLKQGPDGWLYYLSIVAQKLYRVRYEVNTNRPEVVSVFPPEDANNVEISAAIRVRFSKRIR
;
A
#
# COMPACT_ATOMS: atom_id res chain seq x y z
N LEU A 1 -12.57 16.47 0.12
CA LEU A 1 -11.12 16.26 0.10
C LEU A 1 -10.85 14.76 0.07
N GLY A 2 -9.78 14.33 -0.59
CA GLY A 2 -9.59 12.93 -0.97
C GLY A 2 -8.13 12.61 -1.24
N VAL A 3 -7.91 11.61 -2.10
CA VAL A 3 -6.57 11.18 -2.54
C VAL A 3 -6.19 11.87 -3.84
N ARG A 4 -4.89 11.91 -4.17
CA ARG A 4 -4.37 12.47 -5.41
C ARG A 4 -4.37 11.42 -6.52
N ASN A 5 -3.42 10.50 -6.44
CA ASN A 5 -3.18 9.45 -7.41
C ASN A 5 -3.09 8.11 -6.68
N PRO A 6 -4.23 7.50 -6.31
CA PRO A 6 -4.26 6.20 -5.63
C PRO A 6 -3.89 5.09 -6.61
N PHE A 7 -2.60 4.95 -6.93
CA PHE A 7 -2.11 3.99 -7.91
C PHE A 7 -2.49 2.57 -7.54
N ARG A 8 -2.50 2.21 -6.25
CA ARG A 8 -3.03 0.92 -5.81
C ARG A 8 -3.93 1.02 -4.61
N ILE A 9 -4.88 0.10 -4.58
CA ILE A 9 -5.75 -0.17 -3.45
C ILE A 9 -5.76 -1.68 -3.24
N SER A 10 -5.57 -2.12 -2.00
CA SER A 10 -5.73 -3.51 -1.59
C SER A 10 -6.73 -3.58 -0.44
N TRP A 11 -7.44 -4.70 -0.31
CA TRP A 11 -8.24 -4.93 0.89
C TRP A 11 -7.33 -5.43 2.02
N ASP A 12 -7.47 -4.85 3.21
CA ASP A 12 -6.83 -5.37 4.41
C ASP A 12 -7.83 -6.22 5.20
N GLU A 13 -7.57 -7.52 5.26
CA GLU A 13 -8.42 -8.46 5.97
C GLU A 13 -8.35 -8.30 7.49
N VAL A 14 -7.28 -7.68 8.03
CA VAL A 14 -7.13 -7.46 9.47
C VAL A 14 -8.00 -6.29 9.93
N PHE A 15 -7.87 -5.13 9.28
CA PHE A 15 -8.68 -3.95 9.64
C PHE A 15 -10.03 -3.88 8.91
N GLN A 16 -10.31 -4.79 7.97
CA GLN A 16 -11.54 -4.85 7.16
C GLN A 16 -11.83 -3.52 6.44
N VAL A 17 -10.79 -2.94 5.86
CA VAL A 17 -10.82 -1.66 5.13
C VAL A 17 -9.81 -1.66 4.00
N PRO A 18 -9.96 -0.79 2.98
CA PRO A 18 -8.95 -0.69 1.93
C PRO A 18 -7.67 -0.01 2.43
N LEU A 19 -6.51 -0.52 2.07
CA LEU A 19 -5.24 0.19 2.10
C LEU A 19 -5.06 0.91 0.77
N ILE A 20 -4.59 2.15 0.81
CA ILE A 20 -4.49 3.00 -0.39
C ILE A 20 -3.06 3.51 -0.52
N ALA A 21 -2.38 3.09 -1.58
CA ALA A 21 -1.07 3.60 -1.99
C ALA A 21 -1.28 4.81 -2.92
N ASN A 22 -0.99 6.01 -2.40
CA ASN A 22 -1.25 7.29 -3.06
C ASN A 22 0.05 8.05 -3.36
N VAL A 23 0.23 8.36 -4.65
CA VAL A 23 1.34 9.18 -5.15
C VAL A 23 1.04 10.66 -4.98
N GLY A 24 1.92 11.37 -4.27
CA GLY A 24 1.79 12.81 -4.04
C GLY A 24 2.25 13.65 -5.23
N LEU A 25 2.12 14.95 -5.08
CA LEU A 25 2.45 15.91 -6.13
C LEU A 25 3.94 16.24 -6.12
N ALA A 26 4.46 16.69 -4.99
CA ALA A 26 5.74 17.38 -4.94
C ALA A 26 6.74 16.66 -4.05
N SER A 27 6.30 16.12 -2.91
CA SER A 27 7.22 15.73 -1.85
C SER A 27 6.92 14.42 -1.16
N TRP A 28 5.69 13.90 -1.23
CA TRP A 28 5.30 12.78 -0.37
C TRP A 28 4.53 11.69 -1.08
N GLU A 29 4.93 10.46 -0.81
CA GLU A 29 4.09 9.30 -1.03
C GLU A 29 3.34 8.97 0.27
N SER A 30 2.14 8.41 0.15
CA SER A 30 1.30 8.08 1.30
C SER A 30 0.68 6.69 1.18
N VAL A 31 0.69 5.94 2.29
CA VAL A 31 -0.13 4.74 2.48
C VAL A 31 -1.23 5.08 3.47
N PHE A 32 -2.47 5.13 3.00
CA PHE A 32 -3.63 5.43 3.85
C PHE A 32 -4.36 4.16 4.30
N LEU A 33 -4.91 4.22 5.50
CA LEU A 33 -6.00 3.34 5.91
C LEU A 33 -7.31 3.96 5.45
N GLY A 34 -8.00 3.28 4.55
CA GLY A 34 -9.27 3.72 4.01
C GLY A 34 -10.39 3.69 5.04
N SER A 35 -11.38 4.53 4.84
CA SER A 35 -12.52 4.63 5.74
C SER A 35 -13.74 5.21 5.03
N LYS A 36 -14.93 4.85 5.51
CA LYS A 36 -16.17 5.38 4.97
C LYS A 36 -16.29 6.87 5.27
N GLY A 37 -16.33 7.68 4.22
CA GLY A 37 -16.45 9.14 4.33
C GLY A 37 -15.17 9.84 4.77
N GLY A 38 -14.03 9.14 4.79
CA GLY A 38 -12.74 9.70 5.17
C GLY A 38 -12.26 10.81 4.23
N ASN A 39 -11.50 11.73 4.80
CA ASN A 39 -10.88 12.86 4.11
C ASN A 39 -9.36 12.67 4.10
N PHE A 40 -8.79 12.42 2.92
CA PHE A 40 -7.34 12.18 2.74
C PHE A 40 -6.55 13.43 2.33
N ARG A 41 -7.15 14.61 2.56
CA ARG A 41 -6.55 15.95 2.54
C ARG A 41 -6.22 16.53 1.18
N TRP A 42 -6.03 15.73 0.13
CA TRP A 42 -5.85 16.25 -1.22
C TRP A 42 -7.12 16.99 -1.70
N PRO A 43 -7.01 18.16 -2.36
CA PRO A 43 -5.78 18.77 -2.87
C PRO A 43 -5.13 19.81 -1.94
N CYS A 44 -5.55 19.87 -0.69
CA CYS A 44 -5.23 20.97 0.22
C CYS A 44 -4.03 20.74 1.15
N ALA A 45 -3.61 19.48 1.30
CA ALA A 45 -2.40 19.10 2.03
C ALA A 45 -1.81 17.82 1.41
N GLU A 46 -0.51 17.62 1.62
CA GLU A 46 0.27 16.48 1.15
C GLU A 46 1.14 15.90 2.28
N GLY A 47 1.29 14.58 2.32
CA GLY A 47 2.13 13.90 3.32
C GLY A 47 1.70 14.17 4.77
N PRO A 48 2.62 14.34 5.74
CA PRO A 48 2.27 14.48 7.15
C PRO A 48 1.66 15.84 7.51
N GLN A 49 1.45 16.72 6.53
CA GLN A 49 0.90 18.05 6.75
C GLN A 49 -0.50 17.98 7.36
N THR A 50 -0.70 18.72 8.44
CA THR A 50 -1.99 18.84 9.13
C THR A 50 -2.75 20.11 8.75
N ASN A 51 -2.06 21.10 8.17
CA ASN A 51 -2.65 22.34 7.68
C ASN A 51 -3.34 22.10 6.32
N LEU A 52 -4.69 22.16 6.30
CA LEU A 52 -5.51 21.97 5.10
C LEU A 52 -5.51 23.20 4.16
N ARG A 53 -4.46 24.02 4.21
CA ARG A 53 -4.15 25.10 3.27
C ARG A 53 -2.67 25.13 2.91
N ALA A 54 -1.96 24.01 3.13
CA ALA A 54 -0.55 23.91 2.78
C ALA A 54 -0.32 24.05 1.26
N ILE A 55 -1.35 23.74 0.46
CA ILE A 55 -1.37 23.98 -0.98
C ILE A 55 -2.43 25.06 -1.28
N ASP A 56 -2.02 26.15 -1.94
CA ASP A 56 -2.89 27.29 -2.25
C ASP A 56 -3.75 27.03 -3.49
N TYR A 57 -4.74 26.17 -3.31
CA TYR A 57 -5.83 26.01 -4.27
C TYR A 57 -7.09 26.73 -3.80
N THR A 58 -7.88 27.21 -4.76
CA THR A 58 -9.06 28.00 -4.47
C THR A 58 -10.12 27.19 -3.72
N GLU A 59 -10.25 25.90 -4.02
CA GLU A 59 -11.14 24.96 -3.32
C GLU A 59 -10.75 24.70 -1.85
N CYS A 60 -9.52 25.05 -1.45
CA CYS A 60 -9.05 24.92 -0.08
C CYS A 60 -9.36 26.17 0.76
N LYS A 61 -9.77 27.27 0.12
CA LYS A 61 -10.18 28.50 0.79
C LYS A 61 -11.50 28.25 1.53
N GLY A 62 -11.52 28.50 2.84
CA GLY A 62 -12.69 28.29 3.71
C GLY A 62 -12.72 26.93 4.41
N ILE A 63 -11.80 26.01 4.12
CA ILE A 63 -11.60 24.81 4.93
C ILE A 63 -10.84 25.24 6.20
N GLU A 64 -11.39 24.94 7.38
CA GLU A 64 -10.73 25.19 8.66
C GLU A 64 -9.65 24.15 8.91
N ASN A 65 -8.51 24.58 9.46
CA ASN A 65 -7.38 23.69 9.80
C ASN A 65 -7.71 22.65 10.89
N GLY A 66 -8.85 22.80 11.58
CA GLY A 66 -9.18 22.10 12.81
C GLY A 66 -10.00 20.80 12.68
N THR A 67 -10.29 20.31 11.48
CA THR A 67 -10.99 19.03 11.31
C THR A 67 -10.30 18.17 10.26
N ILE A 68 -9.09 17.71 10.58
CA ILE A 68 -8.65 16.44 10.00
C ILE A 68 -9.59 15.39 10.55
N ASP A 69 -10.43 14.89 9.65
CA ASP A 69 -11.24 13.73 9.92
C ASP A 69 -10.31 12.59 10.36
N ALA A 70 -10.45 12.15 11.62
CA ALA A 70 -9.71 11.01 12.15
C ALA A 70 -9.91 9.72 11.32
N ARG A 71 -10.86 9.73 10.38
CA ARG A 71 -11.07 8.64 9.42
C ARG A 71 -10.06 8.67 8.25
N GLY A 72 -9.32 9.75 8.00
CA GLY A 72 -8.33 9.87 6.91
C GLY A 72 -6.87 9.68 7.33
N VAL A 73 -6.57 8.61 8.10
CA VAL A 73 -5.24 8.39 8.69
C VAL A 73 -4.24 7.92 7.63
N SER A 74 -3.14 8.66 7.47
CA SER A 74 -1.95 8.12 6.82
C SER A 74 -1.29 7.13 7.78
N LEU A 75 -1.18 5.88 7.36
CA LEU A 75 -0.39 4.89 8.09
C LEU A 75 1.08 5.24 7.97
N TRP A 76 1.50 5.65 6.78
CA TRP A 76 2.87 6.00 6.48
C TRP A 76 2.93 7.06 5.39
N ASP A 77 3.63 8.15 5.67
CA ASP A 77 4.07 9.11 4.68
C ASP A 77 5.60 9.01 4.56
N TYR A 78 6.14 9.02 3.33
CA TYR A 78 7.58 9.07 3.09
C TYR A 78 7.92 10.07 1.98
N ASP A 79 9.08 10.70 2.10
CA ASP A 79 9.46 11.78 1.18
C ASP A 79 10.03 11.25 -0.15
N HIS A 80 10.13 12.15 -1.14
CA HIS A 80 10.68 11.84 -2.45
C HIS A 80 12.18 11.49 -2.49
N ASN A 81 12.93 11.68 -1.40
CA ASN A 81 14.28 11.12 -1.28
C ASN A 81 14.21 9.61 -1.00
N PHE A 82 13.19 9.17 -0.25
CA PHE A 82 12.96 7.76 0.09
C PHE A 82 12.30 6.98 -1.05
N GLY A 83 11.35 7.59 -1.78
CA GLY A 83 10.69 7.02 -2.96
C GLY A 83 9.71 7.98 -3.62
N THR A 84 9.41 7.79 -4.90
CA THR A 84 8.64 8.77 -5.69
C THR A 84 7.49 8.16 -6.49
N SER A 85 7.14 6.92 -6.19
CA SER A 85 6.02 6.25 -6.86
C SER A 85 5.59 5.01 -6.08
N VAL A 86 4.77 5.18 -5.05
CA VAL A 86 4.15 4.07 -4.33
C VAL A 86 3.20 3.32 -5.27
N THR A 87 3.44 2.02 -5.48
CA THR A 87 2.76 1.20 -6.50
C THR A 87 2.30 -0.14 -6.00
N GLY A 88 2.36 -0.39 -4.70
CA GLY A 88 1.91 -1.65 -4.14
C GLY A 88 1.74 -1.56 -2.65
N VAL A 89 0.69 -2.22 -2.17
CA VAL A 89 0.36 -2.32 -0.76
C VAL A 89 -0.34 -3.66 -0.52
N ALA A 90 0.04 -4.40 0.52
CA ALA A 90 -0.60 -5.66 0.91
C ALA A 90 -0.29 -6.04 2.37
N ARG A 91 -1.26 -6.59 3.09
CA ARG A 91 -1.05 -7.17 4.43
C ARG A 91 -0.45 -8.58 4.34
N LEU A 92 0.50 -8.89 5.22
CA LEU A 92 1.07 -10.23 5.38
C LEU A 92 0.46 -10.98 6.57
N SER A 93 -0.78 -11.46 6.48
CA SER A 93 -1.49 -12.07 7.61
C SER A 93 -1.29 -13.59 7.78
N SER A 94 -0.85 -14.28 6.73
CA SER A 94 -0.70 -15.75 6.74
C SER A 94 0.30 -16.27 7.77
N SER A 95 0.08 -17.52 8.19
CA SER A 95 0.97 -18.25 9.09
C SER A 95 2.31 -18.68 8.52
N GLU A 96 2.49 -18.54 7.22
CA GLU A 96 3.75 -18.80 6.52
C GLU A 96 4.84 -17.76 6.85
N TRP A 97 4.45 -16.56 7.28
CA TRP A 97 5.39 -15.50 7.65
C TRP A 97 5.88 -15.65 9.11
N PRO A 98 7.16 -15.38 9.39
CA PRO A 98 7.68 -15.32 10.75
C PRO A 98 6.83 -14.43 11.64
N THR A 99 6.70 -14.76 12.92
CA THR A 99 5.84 -14.02 13.88
C THR A 99 6.13 -12.52 13.86
N ASP A 100 7.40 -12.13 13.77
CA ASP A 100 7.83 -10.73 13.80
C ASP A 100 7.57 -9.98 12.47
N LEU A 101 7.32 -10.70 11.38
CA LEU A 101 6.98 -10.14 10.06
C LEU A 101 5.49 -10.31 9.72
N ARG A 102 4.76 -11.05 10.55
CA ARG A 102 3.34 -11.31 10.38
C ARG A 102 2.53 -10.07 10.75
N ASN A 103 1.45 -9.87 10.01
CA ASN A 103 0.56 -8.72 10.09
C ASN A 103 1.21 -7.37 9.72
N LEU A 104 2.47 -7.35 9.28
CA LEU A 104 3.07 -6.17 8.68
C LEU A 104 2.45 -5.89 7.30
N ILE A 105 2.57 -4.64 6.84
CA ILE A 105 2.15 -4.24 5.49
C ILE A 105 3.38 -4.20 4.60
N ALA A 106 3.36 -4.96 3.51
CA ALA A 106 4.29 -4.79 2.41
C ALA A 106 3.90 -3.58 1.56
N VAL A 107 4.86 -2.72 1.29
CA VAL A 107 4.72 -1.53 0.44
C VAL A 107 5.80 -1.60 -0.64
N SER A 108 5.48 -1.21 -1.87
CA SER A 108 6.47 -1.14 -2.95
C SER A 108 6.53 0.24 -3.59
N ASP A 109 7.74 0.64 -3.96
CA ASP A 109 7.99 1.84 -4.74
C ASP A 109 8.59 1.48 -6.09
N TYR A 110 7.96 1.99 -7.14
CA TYR A 110 8.33 1.69 -8.52
C TYR A 110 9.67 2.30 -8.92
N THR A 111 9.89 3.59 -8.61
CA THR A 111 11.06 4.33 -9.10
C THR A 111 12.33 3.95 -8.36
N ARG A 112 12.21 3.68 -7.05
CA ARG A 112 13.34 3.20 -6.23
C ARG A 112 13.49 1.69 -6.22
N SER A 113 12.54 0.97 -6.84
CA SER A 113 12.61 -0.46 -7.07
C SER A 113 12.84 -1.26 -5.78
N TRP A 114 12.02 -1.03 -4.75
CA TRP A 114 12.05 -1.79 -3.49
C TRP A 114 10.68 -2.30 -3.07
N ILE A 115 10.69 -3.31 -2.20
CA ILE A 115 9.57 -3.74 -1.36
C ILE A 115 10.04 -3.68 0.09
N LYS A 116 9.28 -3.00 0.94
CA LYS A 116 9.57 -2.83 2.37
C LYS A 116 8.37 -3.23 3.20
N LEU A 117 8.60 -3.60 4.45
CA LEU A 117 7.54 -3.88 5.42
C LEU A 117 7.41 -2.73 6.42
N ILE A 118 6.18 -2.40 6.79
CA ILE A 118 5.89 -1.47 7.86
C ILE A 118 5.04 -2.16 8.94
N GLU A 119 5.44 -1.99 10.19
CA GLU A 119 4.58 -2.25 11.35
C GLU A 119 3.67 -1.05 11.54
N VAL A 120 2.37 -1.29 11.70
CA VAL A 120 1.38 -0.22 11.83
C VAL A 120 0.58 -0.40 13.11
N THR A 121 0.26 0.73 13.73
CA THR A 121 -0.69 0.86 14.83
C THR A 121 -1.89 1.68 14.35
N THR A 122 -2.85 1.93 15.24
CA THR A 122 -3.99 2.82 14.94
C THR A 122 -3.59 4.27 14.69
N SER A 123 -2.35 4.67 14.99
CA SER A 123 -1.86 6.04 14.91
C SER A 123 -0.73 6.26 13.89
N GLY A 124 -0.41 5.27 13.06
CA GLY A 124 0.69 5.33 12.09
C GLY A 124 1.64 4.15 12.17
N ILE A 125 2.83 4.26 11.56
CA ILE A 125 3.85 3.21 11.68
C ILE A 125 4.46 3.14 13.08
N ARG A 126 4.93 1.94 13.45
CA ARG A 126 5.79 1.70 14.61
C ARG A 126 7.20 1.37 14.11
N GLY A 127 8.19 2.10 14.61
CA GLY A 127 9.59 1.89 14.22
C GLY A 127 9.90 2.33 12.79
N SER A 128 11.00 1.80 12.24
CA SER A 128 11.45 2.09 10.87
C SER A 128 10.96 1.00 9.90
N PRO A 129 10.76 1.33 8.61
CA PRO A 129 10.49 0.32 7.59
C PRO A 129 11.60 -0.74 7.54
N ILE A 130 11.20 -2.00 7.35
CA ILE A 130 12.11 -3.14 7.21
C ILE A 130 12.32 -3.41 5.73
N ASP A 131 13.58 -3.54 5.31
CA ASP A 131 13.92 -3.96 3.95
C ASP A 131 13.50 -5.40 3.71
N LEU A 132 12.56 -5.63 2.78
CA LEU A 132 12.22 -6.98 2.33
C LEU A 132 13.02 -7.32 1.08
N LEU A 133 12.90 -6.50 0.04
CA LEU A 133 13.57 -6.72 -1.25
C LEU A 133 14.02 -5.40 -1.87
N SER A 134 15.20 -5.42 -2.48
CA SER A 134 15.70 -4.38 -3.37
C SER A 134 15.73 -4.90 -4.82
N GLU A 135 15.90 -4.00 -5.78
CA GLU A 135 16.06 -4.33 -7.20
C GLU A 135 14.91 -5.16 -7.80
N VAL A 136 13.68 -4.97 -7.29
CA VAL A 136 12.46 -5.70 -7.73
C VAL A 136 11.90 -5.27 -9.11
N GLN A 137 12.70 -4.54 -9.89
CA GLN A 137 12.50 -4.19 -11.29
C GLN A 137 11.11 -3.60 -11.59
N GLY A 138 10.78 -2.44 -11.02
CA GLY A 138 9.50 -1.77 -11.28
C GLY A 138 8.30 -2.58 -10.77
N PRO A 139 8.16 -2.77 -9.44
CA PRO A 139 7.03 -3.45 -8.84
C PRO A 139 5.78 -2.62 -9.08
N VAL A 140 4.70 -3.27 -9.54
CA VAL A 140 3.45 -2.60 -9.85
C VAL A 140 2.25 -3.20 -9.14
N GLN A 141 2.39 -4.30 -8.41
CA GLN A 141 1.29 -4.84 -7.61
C GLN A 141 1.86 -5.74 -6.54
N LEU A 142 1.26 -5.72 -5.35
CA LEU A 142 1.53 -6.63 -4.25
C LEU A 142 0.24 -7.36 -3.86
N LYS A 143 0.35 -8.63 -3.48
CA LYS A 143 -0.79 -9.40 -2.97
C LYS A 143 -0.32 -10.63 -2.21
N GLN A 144 -0.90 -10.90 -1.03
CA GLN A 144 -0.75 -12.21 -0.40
C GLN A 144 -1.64 -13.23 -1.14
N GLY A 145 -1.04 -14.31 -1.63
CA GLY A 145 -1.75 -15.41 -2.28
C GLY A 145 -2.45 -16.33 -1.28
N PRO A 146 -3.32 -17.24 -1.75
CA PRO A 146 -4.00 -18.21 -0.89
C PRO A 146 -3.04 -19.24 -0.26
N ASP A 147 -1.86 -19.42 -0.83
CA ASP A 147 -0.75 -20.20 -0.26
C ASP A 147 0.02 -19.43 0.82
N GLY A 148 -0.41 -18.22 1.17
CA GLY A 148 0.15 -17.42 2.25
C GLY A 148 1.37 -16.56 1.91
N TRP A 149 1.93 -16.71 0.71
CA TRP A 149 3.13 -15.99 0.30
C TRP A 149 2.80 -14.66 -0.37
N LEU A 150 3.74 -13.72 -0.33
CA LEU A 150 3.61 -12.44 -1.03
C LEU A 150 3.94 -12.67 -2.50
N TYR A 151 3.08 -12.15 -3.38
CA TYR A 151 3.32 -12.07 -4.80
C TYR A 151 3.50 -10.62 -5.20
N TYR A 152 4.41 -10.39 -6.15
CA TYR A 152 4.50 -9.09 -6.81
C TYR A 152 4.63 -9.21 -8.32
N LEU A 153 4.02 -8.26 -9.03
CA LEU A 153 4.18 -8.13 -10.47
C LEU A 153 5.28 -7.12 -10.75
N SER A 154 6.29 -7.53 -11.52
CA SER A 154 7.33 -6.66 -12.05
C SER A 154 7.02 -6.35 -13.51
N ILE A 155 6.81 -5.07 -13.83
CA ILE A 155 6.54 -4.66 -15.21
C ILE A 155 7.81 -4.62 -16.05
N VAL A 156 8.96 -4.28 -15.45
CA VAL A 156 10.23 -4.21 -16.18
C VAL A 156 10.77 -5.61 -16.48
N ALA A 157 10.69 -6.53 -15.51
CA ALA A 157 11.09 -7.92 -15.72
C ALA A 157 10.05 -8.74 -16.51
N GLN A 158 8.82 -8.23 -16.64
CA GLN A 158 7.67 -8.91 -17.25
C GLN A 158 7.37 -10.26 -16.57
N LYS A 159 7.44 -10.27 -15.23
CA LYS A 159 7.33 -11.49 -14.42
C LYS A 159 6.45 -11.28 -13.21
N LEU A 160 5.74 -12.36 -12.86
CA LEU A 160 5.18 -12.53 -11.54
C LEU A 160 6.24 -13.21 -10.65
N TYR A 161 6.38 -12.73 -9.43
CA TYR A 161 7.28 -13.31 -8.45
C TYR A 161 6.49 -13.74 -7.22
N ARG A 162 6.92 -14.84 -6.61
CA ARG A 162 6.53 -15.27 -5.28
C ARG A 162 7.70 -15.05 -4.33
N VAL A 163 7.43 -14.44 -3.19
CA VAL A 163 8.40 -14.18 -2.12
C VAL A 163 8.10 -15.13 -0.97
N ARG A 164 9.06 -16.02 -0.69
CA ARG A 164 9.01 -16.97 0.42
C ARG A 164 9.97 -16.52 1.51
N TYR A 165 9.69 -16.84 2.76
CA TYR A 165 10.65 -16.64 3.84
C TYR A 165 11.31 -17.97 4.18
N GLU A 166 12.64 -18.05 4.13
CA GLU A 166 13.37 -19.27 4.48
C GLU A 166 14.11 -19.10 5.81
N VAL A 167 13.70 -19.92 6.79
CA VAL A 167 14.29 -19.92 8.15
C VAL A 167 15.80 -20.22 8.11
N ASN A 168 16.24 -21.08 7.18
CA ASN A 168 17.64 -21.50 7.07
C ASN A 168 18.60 -20.37 6.67
N THR A 169 18.10 -19.30 6.07
CA THR A 169 18.91 -18.17 5.60
C THR A 169 18.56 -16.86 6.31
N ASN A 170 17.52 -16.86 7.14
CA ASN A 170 16.94 -15.71 7.82
C ASN A 170 16.69 -14.51 6.86
N ARG A 171 16.30 -14.81 5.61
CA ARG A 171 16.01 -13.81 4.57
C ARG A 171 14.90 -14.30 3.65
N PRO A 172 14.21 -13.39 2.95
CA PRO A 172 13.28 -13.77 1.89
C PRO A 172 14.01 -14.35 0.68
N GLU A 173 13.45 -15.42 0.13
CA GLU A 173 13.82 -16.01 -1.15
C GLU A 173 12.78 -15.60 -2.21
N VAL A 174 13.25 -15.14 -3.37
CA VAL A 174 12.40 -14.71 -4.48
C VAL A 174 12.43 -15.77 -5.57
N VAL A 175 11.25 -16.30 -5.90
CA VAL A 175 11.06 -17.26 -6.98
C VAL A 175 10.24 -16.60 -8.08
N SER A 176 10.79 -16.55 -9.30
CA SER A 176 9.98 -16.17 -10.46
C SER A 176 8.95 -17.25 -10.73
N VAL A 177 7.68 -16.84 -10.78
CA VAL A 177 6.57 -17.72 -11.13
C VAL A 177 6.13 -17.35 -12.53
N PHE A 178 6.30 -18.29 -13.46
CA PHE A 178 5.68 -18.18 -14.77
C PHE A 178 4.36 -18.94 -14.74
N PRO A 179 3.31 -18.43 -15.41
CA PRO A 179 2.26 -19.33 -15.86
C PRO A 179 2.94 -20.44 -16.68
N PRO A 180 2.54 -21.72 -16.54
CA PRO A 180 2.97 -22.77 -17.45
C PRO A 180 2.76 -22.32 -18.91
N GLU A 181 3.65 -22.72 -19.83
CA GLU A 181 3.36 -22.59 -21.26
C GLU A 181 1.96 -23.20 -21.51
N ASP A 182 1.09 -22.44 -22.19
CA ASP A 182 -0.33 -22.73 -22.47
C ASP A 182 -1.37 -22.43 -21.36
N ALA A 183 -0.98 -21.85 -20.23
CA ALA A 183 -1.95 -21.43 -19.21
C ALA A 183 -2.64 -20.10 -19.58
N ASN A 184 -3.64 -20.18 -20.46
CA ASN A 184 -4.61 -19.11 -20.69
C ASN A 184 -5.59 -19.04 -19.51
N ASN A 185 -5.87 -17.84 -18.97
CA ASN A 185 -6.81 -17.59 -17.87
C ASN A 185 -6.42 -18.16 -16.49
N VAL A 186 -5.14 -18.10 -16.09
CA VAL A 186 -4.79 -18.29 -14.66
C VAL A 186 -5.34 -17.13 -13.84
N GLU A 187 -6.53 -17.34 -13.27
CA GLU A 187 -7.15 -16.36 -12.40
C GLU A 187 -6.43 -16.34 -11.04
N ILE A 188 -5.57 -15.35 -10.81
CA ILE A 188 -5.10 -15.03 -9.45
C ILE A 188 -6.19 -14.19 -8.77
N SER A 189 -7.35 -14.79 -8.51
CA SER A 189 -8.45 -14.10 -7.86
C SER A 189 -8.17 -13.91 -6.37
N ALA A 190 -8.54 -12.74 -5.86
CA ALA A 190 -8.93 -12.57 -4.45
C ALA A 190 -10.37 -12.18 -4.55
N ALA A 191 -11.23 -12.90 -3.84
CA ALA A 191 -12.64 -12.61 -3.84
C ALA A 191 -12.87 -11.26 -3.14
N ILE A 192 -12.88 -10.16 -3.88
CA ILE A 192 -13.38 -8.89 -3.36
C ILE A 192 -14.91 -8.97 -3.38
N ARG A 193 -15.52 -9.30 -2.23
CA ARG A 193 -16.97 -9.17 -2.05
C ARG A 193 -17.30 -7.72 -1.66
N VAL A 194 -17.60 -6.89 -2.64
CA VAL A 194 -18.17 -5.55 -2.38
C VAL A 194 -19.68 -5.65 -2.23
N ARG A 195 -20.23 -5.28 -1.07
CA ARG A 195 -21.68 -5.07 -0.89
C ARG A 195 -21.98 -3.58 -0.86
N PHE A 196 -22.82 -3.12 -1.79
CA PHE A 196 -23.40 -1.78 -1.72
C PHE A 196 -24.76 -1.87 -1.02
N SER A 197 -25.00 -1.02 -0.02
CA SER A 197 -26.37 -0.78 0.49
C SER A 197 -26.93 0.50 -0.14
N LYS A 198 -28.20 0.43 -0.55
CA LYS A 198 -28.95 1.58 -1.08
C LYS A 198 -29.22 2.56 0.07
N ARG A 199 -28.96 3.86 -0.11
CA ARG A 199 -29.41 4.90 0.83
C ARG A 199 -30.93 4.82 0.97
N ILE A 200 -31.41 4.67 2.20
CA ILE A 200 -32.79 5.05 2.56
C ILE A 200 -32.81 6.58 2.49
N ARG A 201 -33.74 7.13 1.70
CA ARG A 201 -33.96 8.58 1.59
C ARG A 201 -34.64 9.10 2.85
#